data_AF-A0A2T1EIM8-F1
#
_entry.id   AF-A0A2T1EIM8-F1
#
_cell.length_a   1.000
_cell.length_b   1.000
_cell.length_c   1.000
_cell.angle_alpha   90.00
_cell.angle_beta   90.00
_cell.angle_gamma   90.00
#
_symmetry.space_group_name_H-M   'P 1'
#
loop_
_entity.id
_entity.type
_entity.pdbx_description
1 polymer ?
#
loop_
_entity_poly.entity_id
_entity_poly.type
_entity_poly.pdbx_seq_one_letter_code
_entity_poly.pdbx_strand_id
1 'polypeptide(L)'
;MKKKSKLLWLGVTGVIIATGLNITPASAELFKIGIEKPETGNFPAWYEDSTGLRLDLCLAASIDRPNPPNYCLTEPPDQTKPPSVDAFDPAASNFPDEAFWWTAEAEVTNNTGRALLVLATEAAFSNDEVIDGDQIVFNRTRIRVQGLGLRNGVKYRVTYPYGVKVLTATQRDLRKPAEINVTEDFGCPISLITSCNFKDVFAPSGNRGRVLNPIGKPWLVWDPAVAPKAPAGYIGDPNVEHRVTGSPTGNNFFKIEELNSAGTPVRTIVNTNLFSVSGKLSAPQP
;
A
#
# COMPACT_ATOMS: atom_id res chain seq x y z
N MET A 1 0.47 -71.16 55.24
CA MET A 1 -0.84 -70.54 55.55
C MET A 1 -0.86 -69.09 55.08
N LYS A 2 -1.81 -68.73 54.19
CA LYS A 2 -2.33 -67.38 53.82
C LYS A 2 -1.32 -66.34 53.26
N LYS A 3 -1.35 -66.09 51.93
CA LYS A 3 -2.01 -64.96 51.18
C LYS A 3 -1.11 -63.69 51.13
N LYS A 4 -0.63 -63.15 49.98
CA LYS A 4 -1.30 -62.45 48.83
C LYS A 4 -0.21 -62.21 47.73
N SER A 5 -0.36 -62.54 46.43
CA SER A 5 -0.89 -61.70 45.30
C SER A 5 -0.37 -60.25 45.31
N LYS A 6 0.20 -59.58 44.29
CA LYS A 6 0.32 -59.60 42.81
C LYS A 6 1.48 -58.58 42.52
N LEU A 7 2.17 -58.46 41.37
CA LEU A 7 1.69 -57.97 40.07
C LEU A 7 2.95 -57.77 39.17
N LEU A 8 2.90 -58.22 37.92
CA LEU A 8 3.87 -57.87 36.87
C LEU A 8 3.70 -56.39 36.46
N TRP A 9 4.80 -55.67 36.24
CA TRP A 9 4.83 -54.45 35.43
C TRP A 9 6.00 -54.52 34.44
N LEU A 10 5.69 -54.62 33.15
CA LEU A 10 6.60 -54.39 32.03
C LEU A 10 6.68 -52.88 31.81
N GLY A 11 7.87 -52.31 31.95
CA GLY A 11 8.15 -50.92 31.63
C GLY A 11 8.24 -50.70 30.12
N VAL A 12 7.38 -49.84 29.58
CA VAL A 12 7.49 -49.30 28.23
C VAL A 12 8.18 -47.94 28.32
N THR A 13 9.40 -47.85 27.79
CA THR A 13 10.14 -46.59 27.64
C THR A 13 9.62 -45.88 26.39
N GLY A 14 8.89 -44.78 26.57
CA GLY A 14 8.41 -43.92 25.48
C GLY A 14 9.52 -42.99 24.97
N VAL A 15 9.79 -43.07 23.66
CA VAL A 15 10.65 -42.13 22.94
C VAL A 15 9.82 -40.88 22.60
N ILE A 16 10.21 -39.71 23.13
CA ILE A 16 9.64 -38.42 22.77
C ILE A 16 10.38 -37.91 21.52
N ILE A 17 9.70 -37.92 20.38
CA ILE A 17 10.15 -37.22 19.17
C ILE A 17 9.64 -35.77 19.27
N ALA A 18 10.54 -34.83 19.55
CA ALA A 18 10.23 -33.41 19.49
C ALA A 18 10.34 -32.92 18.04
N THR A 19 9.21 -32.87 17.32
CA THR A 19 9.13 -32.16 16.03
C THR A 19 8.99 -30.67 16.31
N GLY A 20 10.06 -29.91 16.04
CA GLY A 20 10.04 -28.44 16.08
C GLY A 20 9.19 -27.88 14.94
N LEU A 21 7.90 -27.66 15.20
CA LEU A 21 7.09 -26.75 14.39
C LEU A 21 7.43 -25.33 14.83
N ASN A 22 8.17 -24.60 14.01
CA ASN A 22 8.22 -23.13 14.09
C ASN A 22 6.85 -22.59 13.66
N ILE A 23 5.90 -22.60 14.59
CA ILE A 23 4.63 -21.90 14.43
C ILE A 23 4.94 -20.44 14.72
N THR A 24 5.26 -19.65 13.70
CA THR A 24 5.15 -18.19 13.85
C THR A 24 3.67 -17.91 14.11
N PRO A 25 3.29 -17.23 15.20
CA PRO A 25 1.91 -16.85 15.38
C PRO A 25 1.54 -15.92 14.21
N ALA A 26 0.65 -16.39 13.34
CA ALA A 26 -0.08 -15.51 12.46
C ALA A 26 -0.95 -14.63 13.39
N SER A 27 -0.43 -13.48 13.78
CA SER A 27 -1.29 -12.45 14.35
C SER A 27 -2.24 -12.07 13.23
N ALA A 28 -3.49 -12.49 13.35
CA ALA A 28 -4.58 -11.89 12.60
C ALA A 28 -4.65 -10.44 13.12
N GLU A 29 -3.90 -9.54 12.48
CA GLU A 29 -4.05 -8.11 12.71
C GLU A 29 -5.50 -7.79 12.34
N LEU A 30 -6.29 -7.44 13.35
CA LEU A 30 -7.65 -7.00 13.15
C LEU A 30 -7.59 -5.57 12.61
N PHE A 31 -7.62 -5.45 11.29
CA PHE A 31 -7.74 -4.15 10.64
C PHE A 31 -9.14 -3.60 10.90
N LYS A 32 -9.21 -2.36 11.40
CA LYS A 32 -10.47 -1.66 11.62
C LYS A 32 -10.74 -0.76 10.42
N ILE A 33 -11.98 -0.76 9.98
CA ILE A 33 -12.45 0.03 8.85
C ILE A 33 -13.67 0.82 9.31
N GLY A 34 -13.82 2.03 8.80
CA GLY A 34 -15.00 2.85 9.02
C GLY A 34 -16.23 2.27 8.35
N ILE A 35 -17.40 2.69 8.83
CA ILE A 35 -18.65 2.39 8.12
C ILE A 35 -18.64 3.05 6.74
N GLU A 36 -19.27 2.39 5.78
CA GLU A 36 -19.55 2.96 4.47
C GLU A 36 -20.56 4.10 4.62
N LYS A 37 -20.39 5.16 3.82
CA LYS A 37 -21.26 6.32 3.86
C LYS A 37 -21.57 6.83 2.45
N PRO A 38 -22.79 7.36 2.20
CA PRO A 38 -23.10 8.02 0.93
C PRO A 38 -22.16 9.19 0.62
N GLU A 39 -21.74 9.94 1.66
CA GLU A 39 -20.84 11.08 1.50
C GLU A 39 -19.42 10.68 1.03
N THR A 40 -19.07 9.40 1.15
CA THR A 40 -17.83 8.81 0.68
C THR A 40 -18.05 7.89 -0.51
N GLY A 41 -19.16 8.03 -1.26
CA GLY A 41 -19.43 7.21 -2.44
C GLY A 41 -19.63 5.72 -2.12
N ASN A 42 -20.14 5.44 -0.91
CA ASN A 42 -20.27 4.10 -0.33
C ASN A 42 -18.92 3.36 -0.14
N PHE A 43 -17.80 4.07 -0.14
CA PHE A 43 -16.53 3.54 0.38
C PHE A 43 -16.45 3.67 1.91
N PRO A 44 -15.60 2.89 2.60
CA PRO A 44 -15.33 3.07 4.02
C PRO A 44 -14.86 4.48 4.34
N ALA A 45 -15.45 5.12 5.35
CA ALA A 45 -15.08 6.49 5.70
C ALA A 45 -13.60 6.63 6.09
N TRP A 46 -13.02 5.60 6.71
CA TRP A 46 -11.62 5.56 7.13
C TRP A 46 -11.05 4.15 7.17
N TYR A 47 -9.73 4.05 7.21
CA TYR A 47 -9.00 2.83 7.52
C TYR A 47 -8.01 3.08 8.68
N GLU A 48 -7.80 2.08 9.54
CA GLU A 48 -6.82 2.08 10.64
C GLU A 48 -5.64 1.16 10.30
N ASP A 49 -4.41 1.67 10.36
CA ASP A 49 -3.20 0.87 10.15
C ASP A 49 -2.76 0.09 11.39
N SER A 50 -1.68 -0.70 11.25
CA SER A 50 -1.15 -1.54 12.34
C SER A 50 -0.67 -0.77 13.58
N THR A 51 -0.53 0.57 13.52
CA THR A 51 -0.15 1.43 14.65
C THR A 51 -1.34 2.15 15.29
N GLY A 52 -2.54 1.97 14.75
CA GLY A 52 -3.74 2.68 15.20
C GLY A 52 -3.93 4.05 14.53
N LEU A 53 -3.11 4.41 13.54
CA LEU A 53 -3.31 5.62 12.76
C LEU A 53 -4.54 5.44 11.87
N ARG A 54 -5.52 6.34 12.02
CA ARG A 54 -6.72 6.36 11.17
C ARG A 54 -6.64 7.45 10.14
N LEU A 55 -6.86 7.09 8.88
CA LEU A 55 -6.94 8.03 7.77
C LEU A 55 -8.33 8.00 7.14
N ASP A 56 -8.93 9.18 6.96
CA ASP A 56 -10.20 9.34 6.23
C ASP A 56 -9.98 9.26 4.72
N LEU A 57 -11.01 8.87 3.97
CA LEU A 57 -10.99 9.01 2.51
C LEU A 57 -10.94 10.51 2.16
N CYS A 58 -9.88 10.92 1.45
CA CYS A 58 -9.52 12.32 1.25
C CYS A 58 -10.34 12.95 0.09
N LEU A 59 -11.65 13.15 0.28
CA LEU A 59 -12.64 13.65 -0.70
C LEU A 59 -13.07 15.10 -0.46
N ALA A 60 -13.78 15.74 -1.39
CA ALA A 60 -14.20 17.14 -1.28
C ALA A 60 -14.95 17.52 0.01
N ALA A 61 -15.78 16.64 0.57
CA ALA A 61 -16.43 16.90 1.87
C ALA A 61 -15.44 16.89 3.05
N SER A 62 -14.25 16.30 2.87
CA SER A 62 -13.11 16.29 3.78
C SER A 62 -11.92 17.15 3.27
N ILE A 63 -12.08 17.89 2.17
CA ILE A 63 -11.09 18.88 1.71
C ILE A 63 -11.33 20.16 2.50
N ASP A 64 -10.57 20.33 3.59
CA ASP A 64 -10.63 21.53 4.45
C ASP A 64 -10.05 22.78 3.74
N ARG A 65 -9.59 22.64 2.49
CA ARG A 65 -9.03 23.71 1.66
C ARG A 65 -9.49 23.62 0.21
N PRO A 66 -10.59 24.31 -0.16
CA PRO A 66 -11.07 24.34 -1.53
C PRO A 66 -10.11 25.09 -2.49
N ASN A 67 -9.16 25.86 -1.96
CA ASN A 67 -8.10 26.51 -2.73
C ASN A 67 -6.75 25.81 -2.53
N PRO A 68 -5.97 25.58 -3.60
CA PRO A 68 -4.62 25.03 -3.50
C PRO A 68 -3.70 25.80 -2.54
N PRO A 69 -2.78 25.10 -1.86
CA PRO A 69 -2.53 23.66 -1.95
C PRO A 69 -3.55 22.84 -1.14
N ASN A 70 -4.13 21.83 -1.79
CA ASN A 70 -4.87 20.74 -1.15
C ASN A 70 -3.86 19.68 -0.68
N TYR A 71 -4.11 19.10 0.48
CA TYR A 71 -3.28 18.05 1.07
C TYR A 71 -3.74 16.64 0.70
N CYS A 72 -4.81 16.52 -0.11
CA CYS A 72 -5.27 15.29 -0.74
C CYS A 72 -4.83 15.23 -2.20
N LEU A 73 -4.42 14.05 -2.69
CA LEU A 73 -4.18 13.77 -4.11
C LEU A 73 -5.43 13.21 -4.80
N THR A 74 -6.58 13.83 -4.57
CA THR A 74 -7.86 13.40 -5.14
C THR A 74 -8.45 14.56 -5.92
N GLU A 75 -8.95 14.30 -7.13
CA GLU A 75 -9.67 15.30 -7.89
C GLU A 75 -10.94 15.70 -7.12
N PRO A 76 -11.13 16.98 -6.78
CA PRO A 76 -12.30 17.39 -6.05
C PRO A 76 -13.54 17.27 -6.97
N PRO A 77 -14.61 16.57 -6.56
CA PRO A 77 -15.90 16.65 -7.25
C PRO A 77 -16.47 18.07 -7.19
N ASP A 78 -17.60 18.31 -7.87
CA ASP A 78 -18.31 19.60 -7.82
C ASP A 78 -18.63 19.95 -6.36
N GLN A 79 -17.89 20.93 -5.84
CA GLN A 79 -17.97 21.36 -4.44
C GLN A 79 -19.28 22.08 -4.11
N THR A 80 -20.11 22.39 -5.12
CA THR A 80 -21.43 23.00 -4.93
C THR A 80 -22.53 21.97 -4.69
N LYS A 81 -22.22 20.67 -4.85
CA LYS A 81 -23.15 19.56 -4.68
C LYS A 81 -22.59 18.57 -3.64
N PRO A 82 -23.46 17.85 -2.91
CA PRO A 82 -22.99 16.76 -2.07
C PRO A 82 -22.29 15.69 -2.94
N PRO A 83 -21.29 14.97 -2.41
CA PRO A 83 -20.78 13.79 -3.08
C PRO A 83 -21.89 12.77 -3.30
N SER A 84 -21.94 12.18 -4.49
CA SER A 84 -22.92 11.14 -4.83
C SER A 84 -22.38 10.20 -5.89
N VAL A 85 -22.76 8.93 -5.80
CA VAL A 85 -22.50 7.93 -6.83
C VAL A 85 -23.86 7.38 -7.27
N ASP A 86 -24.19 7.55 -8.54
CA ASP A 86 -25.43 7.03 -9.12
C ASP A 86 -25.28 5.55 -9.47
N ALA A 87 -26.39 4.80 -9.38
CA ALA A 87 -26.38 3.35 -9.62
C ALA A 87 -26.40 2.95 -11.10
N PHE A 88 -26.66 3.89 -12.03
CA PHE A 88 -26.86 3.58 -13.44
C PHE A 88 -26.26 4.59 -14.41
N ASP A 89 -26.22 5.87 -14.06
CA ASP A 89 -25.73 6.95 -14.92
C ASP A 89 -24.47 7.60 -14.33
N PRO A 90 -23.26 7.26 -14.81
CA PRO A 90 -22.02 7.88 -14.37
C PRO A 90 -22.03 9.42 -14.47
N ALA A 91 -22.77 9.99 -15.43
CA ALA A 91 -22.84 11.44 -15.61
C ALA A 91 -23.72 12.13 -14.55
N ALA A 92 -24.55 11.37 -13.83
CA ALA A 92 -25.32 11.83 -12.68
C ALA A 92 -24.53 11.75 -11.36
N SER A 93 -23.38 11.06 -11.34
CA SER A 93 -22.48 11.00 -10.20
C SER A 93 -21.76 12.34 -9.97
N ASN A 94 -21.48 12.64 -8.71
CA ASN A 94 -20.63 13.75 -8.27
C ASN A 94 -19.53 13.21 -7.35
N PHE A 95 -18.64 12.41 -7.92
CA PHE A 95 -17.59 11.73 -7.18
C PHE A 95 -16.42 11.47 -8.14
N PRO A 96 -15.16 11.53 -7.68
CA PRO A 96 -14.01 11.25 -8.53
C PRO A 96 -13.93 9.76 -8.85
N ASP A 97 -13.41 9.41 -10.02
CA ASP A 97 -13.14 8.03 -10.43
C ASP A 97 -12.04 7.35 -9.59
N GLU A 98 -11.13 8.15 -9.01
CA GLU A 98 -10.07 7.70 -8.08
C GLU A 98 -10.02 8.61 -6.84
N ALA A 99 -9.91 8.01 -5.65
CA ALA A 99 -9.71 8.72 -4.39
C ALA A 99 -8.76 7.97 -3.45
N PHE A 100 -8.17 8.65 -2.47
CA PHE A 100 -7.11 8.06 -1.65
C PHE A 100 -7.33 8.24 -0.16
N TRP A 101 -7.09 7.17 0.61
CA TRP A 101 -6.88 7.29 2.06
C TRP A 101 -5.43 7.68 2.36
N TRP A 102 -4.49 7.20 1.54
CA TRP A 102 -3.07 7.39 1.75
C TRP A 102 -2.28 7.32 0.43
N THR A 103 -1.29 8.20 0.27
CA THR A 103 -0.27 8.06 -0.76
C THR A 103 1.12 8.37 -0.21
N ALA A 104 2.13 7.69 -0.76
CA ALA A 104 3.53 8.10 -0.66
C ALA A 104 4.26 7.84 -1.97
N GLU A 105 4.79 8.90 -2.57
CA GLU A 105 5.51 8.85 -3.83
C GLU A 105 6.94 9.30 -3.67
N ALA A 106 7.89 8.60 -4.31
CA ALA A 106 9.26 9.06 -4.44
C ALA A 106 9.63 9.16 -5.92
N GLU A 107 10.11 10.33 -6.31
CA GLU A 107 10.54 10.59 -7.68
C GLU A 107 12.01 11.01 -7.70
N VAL A 108 12.76 10.50 -8.68
CA VAL A 108 14.08 11.00 -9.04
C VAL A 108 14.11 11.18 -10.55
N THR A 109 14.24 12.43 -10.99
CA THR A 109 14.29 12.81 -12.40
C THR A 109 15.59 13.57 -12.68
N ASN A 110 16.24 13.25 -13.80
CA ASN A 110 17.38 13.99 -14.32
C ASN A 110 17.40 13.96 -15.85
N ASN A 111 18.40 14.59 -16.47
CA ASN A 111 18.51 14.68 -17.94
C ASN A 111 18.59 13.33 -18.67
N THR A 112 18.79 12.22 -17.96
CA THR A 112 18.93 10.88 -18.53
C THR A 112 17.72 9.97 -18.28
N GLY A 113 16.73 10.42 -17.50
CA GLY A 113 15.52 9.64 -17.25
C GLY A 113 14.83 9.96 -15.92
N ARG A 114 13.90 9.08 -15.55
CA ARG A 114 13.04 9.20 -14.38
C ARG A 114 12.85 7.86 -13.68
N ALA A 115 12.82 7.88 -12.36
CA ALA A 115 12.38 6.79 -11.52
C ALA A 115 11.26 7.28 -10.61
N LEU A 116 10.16 6.55 -10.61
CA LEU A 116 8.97 6.82 -9.83
C LEU A 116 8.60 5.55 -9.04
N LEU A 117 8.42 5.74 -7.75
CA LEU A 117 7.74 4.83 -6.84
C LEU A 117 6.40 5.46 -6.45
N VAL A 118 5.29 4.75 -6.66
CA VAL A 118 3.98 5.13 -6.13
C VAL A 118 3.52 4.04 -5.17
N LEU A 119 3.14 4.48 -3.98
CA LEU A 119 2.54 3.65 -2.94
C LEU A 119 1.21 4.30 -2.56
N ALA A 120 0.13 3.53 -2.52
CA ALA A 120 -1.18 4.09 -2.21
C ALA A 120 -2.10 3.08 -1.53
N THR A 121 -3.10 3.60 -0.81
CA THR A 121 -4.34 2.92 -0.44
C THR A 121 -5.48 3.69 -1.10
N GLU A 122 -6.12 3.06 -2.08
CA GLU A 122 -6.86 3.73 -3.15
C GLU A 122 -8.27 3.17 -3.28
N ALA A 123 -9.23 4.08 -3.44
CA ALA A 123 -10.61 3.83 -3.86
C ALA A 123 -10.70 4.11 -5.36
N ALA A 124 -11.31 3.20 -6.10
CA ALA A 124 -11.58 3.39 -7.51
C ALA A 124 -12.84 2.61 -7.92
N PHE A 125 -13.18 2.66 -9.20
CA PHE A 125 -14.25 1.87 -9.80
C PHE A 125 -13.67 0.92 -10.84
N SER A 126 -14.18 -0.31 -10.94
CA SER A 126 -13.54 -1.38 -11.72
C SER A 126 -13.40 -1.12 -13.23
N ASN A 127 -14.11 -0.13 -13.78
CA ASN A 127 -14.08 0.23 -15.20
C ASN A 127 -13.82 1.73 -15.41
N ASP A 128 -13.33 2.43 -14.38
CA ASP A 128 -13.15 3.88 -14.34
C ASP A 128 -14.48 4.68 -14.46
N GLU A 129 -15.63 4.00 -14.57
CA GLU A 129 -16.97 4.60 -14.51
C GLU A 129 -17.46 4.66 -13.07
N VAL A 130 -17.88 5.85 -12.63
CA VAL A 130 -18.35 6.12 -11.27
C VAL A 130 -19.79 5.64 -11.10
N ILE A 131 -19.95 4.34 -10.87
CA ILE A 131 -21.24 3.64 -10.72
C ILE A 131 -21.32 2.95 -9.35
N ASP A 132 -22.46 3.06 -8.69
CA ASP A 132 -22.69 2.37 -7.41
C ASP A 132 -22.76 0.85 -7.62
N GLY A 133 -21.97 0.11 -6.86
CA GLY A 133 -21.73 -1.32 -7.03
C GLY A 133 -20.39 -1.65 -7.69
N ASP A 134 -19.75 -0.69 -8.39
CA ASP A 134 -18.47 -0.90 -9.07
C ASP A 134 -17.24 -0.55 -8.20
N GLN A 135 -17.46 -0.21 -6.93
CA GLN A 135 -16.41 0.16 -5.99
C GLN A 135 -15.37 -0.95 -5.80
N ILE A 136 -14.10 -0.59 -5.97
CA ILE A 136 -12.94 -1.40 -5.63
C ILE A 136 -12.01 -0.62 -4.71
N VAL A 137 -11.32 -1.34 -3.84
CA VAL A 137 -10.29 -0.79 -2.96
C VAL A 137 -9.06 -1.66 -3.03
N PHE A 138 -7.89 -1.03 -3.15
CA PHE A 138 -6.63 -1.73 -3.17
C PHE A 138 -5.47 -0.89 -2.66
N ASN A 139 -4.45 -1.60 -2.17
CA ASN A 139 -3.13 -1.08 -1.95
C ASN A 139 -2.30 -1.23 -3.22
N ARG A 140 -1.70 -0.14 -3.69
CA ARG A 140 -0.88 -0.10 -4.89
C ARG A 140 0.60 -0.01 -4.54
N THR A 141 1.42 -0.82 -5.21
CA THR A 141 2.85 -0.60 -5.34
C THR A 141 3.21 -0.54 -6.82
N ARG A 142 3.66 0.62 -7.28
CA ARG A 142 4.05 0.84 -8.68
C ARG A 142 5.47 1.36 -8.74
N ILE A 143 6.29 0.72 -9.56
CA ILE A 143 7.66 1.11 -9.86
C ILE A 143 7.76 1.33 -11.36
N ARG A 144 8.00 2.59 -11.75
CA ARG A 144 8.22 3.00 -13.14
C ARG A 144 9.57 3.68 -13.25
N VAL A 145 10.46 3.12 -14.04
CA VAL A 145 11.80 3.65 -14.28
C VAL A 145 12.04 3.63 -15.77
N GLN A 146 12.43 4.76 -16.35
CA GLN A 146 12.77 4.85 -17.76
C GLN A 146 14.05 5.67 -17.90
N GLY A 147 15.01 5.14 -18.65
CA GLY A 147 16.31 5.79 -18.79
C GLY A 147 17.21 5.54 -17.58
N LEU A 148 17.90 6.57 -17.08
CA LEU A 148 18.83 6.49 -15.94
C LEU A 148 19.98 5.48 -16.12
N GLY A 149 20.33 5.20 -17.38
CA GLY A 149 21.34 4.20 -17.71
C GLY A 149 20.91 2.76 -17.44
N LEU A 150 19.60 2.48 -17.36
CA LEU A 150 19.08 1.12 -17.40
C LEU A 150 19.55 0.40 -18.68
N ARG A 151 19.85 -0.89 -18.55
CA ARG A 151 20.26 -1.73 -19.68
C ARG A 151 19.31 -2.90 -19.84
N ASN A 152 18.89 -3.14 -21.09
CA ASN A 152 18.00 -4.25 -21.43
C ASN A 152 18.56 -5.59 -20.93
N GLY A 153 17.71 -6.39 -20.28
CA GLY A 153 18.07 -7.70 -19.73
C GLY A 153 18.89 -7.68 -18.43
N VAL A 154 19.26 -6.51 -17.90
CA VAL A 154 20.01 -6.39 -16.64
C VAL A 154 19.05 -6.37 -15.44
N LYS A 155 19.48 -7.02 -14.35
CA LYS A 155 18.74 -7.07 -13.08
C LYS A 155 19.08 -5.86 -12.20
N TYR A 156 18.06 -5.31 -11.57
CA TYR A 156 18.14 -4.21 -10.64
C TYR A 156 17.45 -4.60 -9.34
N ARG A 157 18.11 -4.35 -8.20
CA ARG A 157 17.50 -4.43 -6.88
C ARG A 157 16.86 -3.11 -6.55
N VAL A 158 15.57 -3.14 -6.30
CA VAL A 158 14.77 -2.02 -5.82
C VAL A 158 14.49 -2.25 -4.35
N THR A 159 15.03 -1.38 -3.50
CA THR A 159 14.73 -1.32 -2.06
C THR A 159 13.84 -0.12 -1.81
N TYR A 160 12.72 -0.35 -1.15
CA TYR A 160 11.70 0.65 -0.89
C TYR A 160 11.05 0.39 0.49
N PRO A 161 10.20 1.29 1.00
CA PRO A 161 9.74 1.22 2.39
C PRO A 161 9.04 -0.07 2.80
N TYR A 162 8.47 -0.80 1.86
CA TYR A 162 7.73 -2.02 2.14
C TYR A 162 8.39 -3.30 1.62
N GLY A 163 9.63 -3.23 1.15
CA GLY A 163 10.36 -4.44 0.81
C GLY A 163 11.49 -4.26 -0.19
N VAL A 164 11.84 -5.39 -0.80
CA VAL A 164 12.89 -5.48 -1.80
C VAL A 164 12.37 -6.28 -2.99
N LYS A 165 12.59 -5.78 -4.20
CA LYS A 165 12.31 -6.49 -5.45
C LYS A 165 13.58 -6.58 -6.29
N VAL A 166 13.73 -7.67 -7.02
CA VAL A 166 14.75 -7.78 -8.08
C VAL A 166 14.01 -7.82 -9.40
N LEU A 167 14.17 -6.76 -10.20
CA LEU A 167 13.43 -6.52 -11.44
C LEU A 167 14.41 -6.51 -12.61
N THR A 168 14.01 -7.06 -13.75
CA THR A 168 14.81 -7.01 -14.98
C THR A 168 14.33 -5.85 -15.84
N ALA A 169 15.24 -4.96 -16.23
CA ALA A 169 14.89 -3.90 -17.17
C ALA A 169 14.66 -4.48 -18.57
N THR A 170 13.66 -3.96 -19.27
CA THR A 170 13.30 -4.39 -20.62
C THR A 170 13.36 -3.23 -21.59
N GLN A 171 13.60 -3.51 -22.86
CA GLN A 171 13.56 -2.51 -23.92
C GLN A 171 12.80 -3.12 -25.10
N ARG A 172 11.51 -2.76 -25.21
CA ARG A 172 10.62 -3.27 -26.27
C ARG A 172 10.87 -2.60 -27.62
N ASP A 173 11.20 -1.31 -27.59
CA ASP A 173 11.57 -0.51 -28.76
C ASP A 173 13.02 -0.04 -28.60
N LEU A 174 13.90 -0.46 -29.52
CA LEU A 174 15.33 -0.10 -29.49
C LEU A 174 15.58 1.41 -29.65
N ARG A 175 14.57 2.18 -30.10
CA ARG A 175 14.64 3.65 -30.19
C ARG A 175 14.33 4.34 -28.86
N LYS A 176 13.78 3.63 -27.88
CA LYS A 176 13.43 4.15 -26.55
C LYS A 176 14.43 3.66 -25.50
N PRO A 177 14.64 4.39 -24.39
CA PRO A 177 15.45 3.90 -23.29
C PRO A 177 14.88 2.59 -22.71
N ALA A 178 15.74 1.77 -22.09
CA ALA A 178 15.27 0.63 -21.30
C ALA A 178 14.45 1.10 -20.10
N GLU A 179 13.52 0.27 -19.66
CA GLU A 179 12.57 0.58 -18.61
C GLU A 179 12.29 -0.58 -17.65
N ILE A 180 11.84 -0.22 -16.46
CA ILE A 180 11.17 -1.10 -15.50
C ILE A 180 9.76 -0.54 -15.34
N ASN A 181 8.73 -1.35 -15.53
CA ASN A 181 7.34 -0.95 -15.34
C ASN A 181 6.58 -2.10 -14.67
N VAL A 182 6.35 -1.96 -13.37
CA VAL A 182 5.66 -2.96 -12.54
C VAL A 182 4.60 -2.25 -11.72
N THR A 183 3.40 -2.83 -11.68
CA THR A 183 2.32 -2.44 -10.77
C THR A 183 1.81 -3.70 -10.10
N GLU A 184 1.68 -3.66 -8.79
CA GLU A 184 1.03 -4.70 -7.98
C GLU A 184 -0.05 -4.03 -7.14
N ASP A 185 -1.28 -4.48 -7.33
CA ASP A 185 -2.43 -4.02 -6.57
C ASP A 185 -2.96 -5.16 -5.69
N PHE A 186 -3.29 -4.85 -4.44
CA PHE A 186 -3.76 -5.79 -3.43
C PHE A 186 -5.03 -5.29 -2.79
N GLY A 187 -6.14 -5.99 -2.98
CA GLY A 187 -7.38 -5.65 -2.32
C GLY A 187 -8.52 -6.47 -2.86
N CYS A 188 -9.68 -5.84 -2.96
CA CYS A 188 -10.88 -6.49 -3.42
C CYS A 188 -11.09 -6.25 -4.93
N PRO A 189 -10.98 -7.28 -5.78
CA PRO A 189 -11.57 -7.20 -7.10
C PRO A 189 -13.10 -7.37 -7.00
N ILE A 190 -13.84 -6.78 -7.94
CA ILE A 190 -15.24 -7.16 -8.17
C ILE A 190 -15.37 -8.16 -9.32
N SER A 191 -16.49 -8.88 -9.35
CA SER A 191 -16.92 -9.70 -10.47
C SER A 191 -18.44 -9.69 -10.59
N LEU A 192 -18.99 -10.29 -11.64
CA LEU A 192 -20.43 -10.40 -11.87
C LEU A 192 -21.24 -11.00 -10.70
N ILE A 193 -20.59 -11.72 -9.78
CA ILE A 193 -21.24 -12.40 -8.65
C ILE A 193 -20.63 -12.06 -7.29
N THR A 194 -19.64 -11.17 -7.24
CA THR A 194 -18.90 -10.85 -6.03
C THR A 194 -18.65 -9.35 -5.95
N SER A 195 -19.29 -8.69 -4.99
CA SER A 195 -18.97 -7.31 -4.61
C SER A 195 -17.65 -7.25 -3.85
N CYS A 196 -17.03 -6.08 -3.84
CA CYS A 196 -15.81 -5.86 -3.09
C CYS A 196 -16.06 -6.04 -1.58
N ASN A 197 -15.27 -6.89 -0.93
CA ASN A 197 -15.15 -6.87 0.52
C ASN A 197 -14.03 -5.89 0.90
N PHE A 198 -14.40 -4.69 1.34
CA PHE A 198 -13.45 -3.62 1.65
C PHE A 198 -12.38 -3.96 2.70
N LYS A 199 -12.57 -5.02 3.48
CA LYS A 199 -11.54 -5.52 4.43
C LYS A 199 -10.37 -6.20 3.74
N ASP A 200 -10.54 -6.63 2.49
CA ASP A 200 -9.52 -7.38 1.75
C ASP A 200 -8.33 -6.50 1.32
N VAL A 201 -8.45 -5.17 1.41
CA VAL A 201 -7.33 -4.23 1.23
C VAL A 201 -6.18 -4.49 2.20
N PHE A 202 -6.42 -5.15 3.34
CA PHE A 202 -5.37 -5.55 4.28
C PHE A 202 -5.17 -7.05 4.37
N ALA A 203 -5.81 -7.82 3.48
CA ALA A 203 -5.60 -9.25 3.43
C ALA A 203 -4.10 -9.52 3.21
N PRO A 204 -3.47 -10.36 4.05
CA PRO A 204 -2.03 -10.56 4.04
C PRO A 204 -1.54 -11.28 2.77
N SER A 205 -2.44 -11.75 1.90
CA SER A 205 -2.09 -12.49 0.70
C SER A 205 -2.83 -11.98 -0.53
N GLY A 206 -2.10 -11.40 -1.49
CA GLY A 206 -2.48 -11.47 -2.89
C GLY A 206 -2.10 -12.83 -3.49
N ASN A 207 -2.86 -13.26 -4.51
CA ASN A 207 -2.57 -14.37 -5.42
C ASN A 207 -1.91 -15.63 -4.78
N ARG A 208 -2.73 -16.50 -4.18
CA ARG A 208 -2.31 -17.81 -3.61
C ARG A 208 -1.22 -17.74 -2.51
N GLY A 209 -1.17 -16.67 -1.71
CA GLY A 209 -0.31 -16.61 -0.52
C GLY A 209 1.16 -16.32 -0.79
N ARG A 210 1.54 -15.89 -2.01
CA ARG A 210 2.95 -15.69 -2.38
C ARG A 210 3.43 -14.25 -2.29
N VAL A 211 2.52 -13.29 -2.35
CA VAL A 211 2.87 -11.87 -2.25
C VAL A 211 2.12 -11.27 -1.07
N LEU A 212 2.90 -10.79 -0.11
CA LEU A 212 2.36 -10.15 1.09
C LEU A 212 2.00 -8.73 0.74
N ASN A 213 0.78 -8.31 1.09
CA ASN A 213 0.40 -6.90 1.08
C ASN A 213 1.02 -6.22 2.31
N PRO A 214 2.02 -5.34 2.13
CA PRO A 214 2.75 -4.76 3.23
C PRO A 214 2.28 -3.34 3.57
N ILE A 215 1.44 -2.72 2.74
CA ILE A 215 0.95 -1.35 2.92
C ILE A 215 -0.09 -1.35 4.05
N GLY A 216 -0.06 -0.30 4.88
CA GLY A 216 -0.85 -0.22 6.12
C GLY A 216 -0.23 -0.97 7.30
N LYS A 217 1.05 -1.35 7.20
CA LYS A 217 1.80 -2.02 8.27
C LYS A 217 3.12 -1.32 8.65
N PRO A 218 3.14 -0.08 9.15
CA PRO A 218 2.14 0.99 9.09
C PRO A 218 2.25 1.80 7.79
N TRP A 219 1.44 2.86 7.65
CA TRP A 219 1.64 3.86 6.60
C TRP A 219 2.85 4.76 6.86
N LEU A 220 3.43 5.30 5.80
CA LEU A 220 4.49 6.31 5.94
C LEU A 220 3.86 7.66 6.26
N VAL A 221 4.51 8.38 7.17
CA VAL A 221 4.17 9.75 7.54
C VAL A 221 5.43 10.62 7.42
N TRP A 222 5.26 11.94 7.29
CA TRP A 222 6.40 12.86 7.38
C TRP A 222 7.17 12.67 8.68
N ASP A 223 8.50 12.67 8.60
CA ASP A 223 9.36 12.57 9.76
C ASP A 223 9.14 13.78 10.69
N PRO A 224 8.57 13.59 11.89
CA PRO A 224 8.28 14.68 12.81
C PRO A 224 9.56 15.27 13.42
N ALA A 225 10.75 14.72 13.16
CA ALA A 225 12.02 15.35 13.56
C ALA A 225 12.49 16.41 12.54
N VAL A 226 11.93 16.43 11.33
CA VAL A 226 12.30 17.37 10.27
C VAL A 226 11.26 18.50 10.21
N ALA A 227 11.67 19.65 9.67
CA ALA A 227 10.78 20.79 9.44
C ALA A 227 10.60 20.98 7.91
N PRO A 228 9.43 21.46 7.45
CA PRO A 228 8.24 21.81 8.24
C PRO A 228 7.54 20.59 8.85
N LYS A 229 6.72 20.81 9.90
CA LYS A 229 5.85 19.74 10.41
C LYS A 229 4.72 19.49 9.42
N ALA A 230 4.15 18.29 9.45
CA ALA A 230 2.94 17.99 8.72
C ALA A 230 1.84 19.01 9.08
N PRO A 231 1.03 19.47 8.11
CA PRO A 231 -0.09 20.36 8.37
C PRO A 231 -1.05 19.75 9.41
N ALA A 232 -1.68 20.60 10.23
CA ALA A 232 -2.65 20.13 11.22
C ALA A 232 -3.78 19.34 10.53
N GLY A 233 -4.08 18.14 11.03
CA GLY A 233 -5.08 17.24 10.44
C GLY A 233 -4.55 16.32 9.33
N TYR A 234 -3.26 16.37 9.00
CA TYR A 234 -2.67 15.58 7.92
C TYR A 234 -1.36 14.92 8.35
N ILE A 235 -0.97 13.86 7.65
CA ILE A 235 0.30 13.15 7.86
C ILE A 235 1.45 13.67 6.98
N GLY A 236 1.14 14.58 6.05
CA GLY A 236 2.09 15.17 5.11
C GLY A 236 1.40 16.19 4.19
N ASP A 237 2.21 16.88 3.38
CA ASP A 237 1.76 17.72 2.28
C ASP A 237 2.33 17.14 0.97
N PRO A 238 1.50 16.67 0.03
CA PRO A 238 2.00 16.08 -1.21
C PRO A 238 2.70 17.08 -2.12
N ASN A 239 2.58 18.38 -1.87
CA ASN A 239 3.24 19.44 -2.64
C ASN A 239 4.68 19.72 -2.16
N VAL A 240 5.13 19.06 -1.09
CA VAL A 240 6.47 19.24 -0.53
C VAL A 240 7.13 17.87 -0.35
N GLU A 241 8.23 17.66 -1.08
CA GLU A 241 9.09 16.51 -0.87
C GLU A 241 9.72 16.55 0.53
N HIS A 242 9.50 15.49 1.31
CA HIS A 242 9.91 15.46 2.72
C HIS A 242 10.41 14.08 3.14
N ARG A 243 11.25 14.04 4.18
CA ARG A 243 11.65 12.76 4.78
C ARG A 243 10.47 12.07 5.45
N VAL A 244 10.48 10.75 5.45
CA VAL A 244 9.40 9.95 6.04
C VAL A 244 9.90 9.01 7.12
N THR A 245 8.98 8.56 7.96
CA THR A 245 9.15 7.46 8.91
C THR A 245 7.98 6.48 8.78
N GLY A 246 8.04 5.36 9.49
CA GLY A 246 6.99 4.34 9.51
C GLY A 246 7.26 3.11 8.64
N SER A 247 8.37 3.04 7.89
CA SER A 247 8.68 1.83 7.12
C SER A 247 8.75 0.57 8.01
N PRO A 248 7.99 -0.51 7.72
CA PRO A 248 8.11 -1.79 8.45
C PRO A 248 9.47 -2.45 8.29
N THR A 249 10.17 -2.14 7.20
CA THR A 249 11.46 -2.74 6.88
C THR A 249 12.64 -1.90 7.37
N GLY A 250 12.37 -0.76 8.01
CA GLY A 250 13.37 0.23 8.41
C GLY A 250 13.93 1.06 7.23
N ASN A 251 13.45 0.82 6.00
CA ASN A 251 13.91 1.52 4.80
C ASN A 251 13.05 2.75 4.50
N ASN A 252 13.31 3.88 5.13
CA ASN A 252 12.62 5.15 4.80
C ASN A 252 13.20 5.83 3.54
N PHE A 253 13.48 5.05 2.49
CA PHE A 253 14.10 5.51 1.25
C PHE A 253 13.68 4.66 0.05
N PHE A 254 13.85 5.22 -1.14
CA PHE A 254 13.73 4.54 -2.43
C PHE A 254 15.11 4.47 -3.09
N LYS A 255 15.61 3.25 -3.30
CA LYS A 255 16.93 2.98 -3.87
C LYS A 255 16.87 1.94 -4.96
N ILE A 256 17.58 2.18 -6.06
CA ILE A 256 17.74 1.23 -7.16
C ILE A 256 19.23 0.98 -7.41
N GLU A 257 19.61 -0.29 -7.35
CA GLU A 257 20.97 -0.78 -7.54
C GLU A 257 21.04 -1.74 -8.72
N GLU A 258 21.95 -1.52 -9.65
CA GLU A 258 22.30 -2.48 -10.68
C GLU A 258 23.04 -3.66 -10.08
N LEU A 259 22.65 -4.87 -10.47
CA LEU A 259 23.28 -6.12 -10.02
C LEU A 259 24.16 -6.72 -11.12
N ASN A 260 25.29 -7.31 -10.72
CA ASN A 260 26.03 -8.23 -11.59
C ASN A 260 25.35 -9.61 -11.69
N SER A 261 25.94 -10.52 -12.46
CA SER A 261 25.45 -11.89 -12.63
C SER A 261 25.39 -12.71 -11.33
N ALA A 262 26.21 -12.36 -10.33
CA ALA A 262 26.21 -12.97 -9.00
C ALA A 262 25.17 -12.36 -8.04
N GLY A 263 24.42 -11.34 -8.47
CA GLY A 263 23.43 -10.64 -7.63
C GLY A 263 24.03 -9.58 -6.70
N THR A 264 25.30 -9.22 -6.87
CA THR A 264 25.97 -8.18 -6.09
C THR A 264 25.73 -6.80 -6.71
N PRO A 265 25.38 -5.77 -5.91
CA PRO A 265 25.32 -4.40 -6.38
C PRO A 265 26.65 -3.94 -6.96
N VAL A 266 26.61 -3.36 -8.16
CA VAL A 266 27.77 -2.76 -8.81
C VAL A 266 27.64 -1.25 -9.02
N ARG A 267 26.41 -0.73 -9.00
CA ARG A 267 26.12 0.70 -9.20
C ARG A 267 24.79 1.07 -8.57
N THR A 268 24.73 2.16 -7.80
CA THR A 268 23.45 2.78 -7.41
C THR A 268 23.05 3.78 -8.49
N ILE A 269 21.83 3.65 -9.04
CA ILE A 269 21.33 4.58 -10.08
C ILE A 269 20.28 5.54 -9.54
N VAL A 270 19.62 5.19 -8.43
CA VAL A 270 18.63 6.03 -7.74
C VAL A 270 18.83 5.85 -6.25
N ASN A 271 18.80 6.95 -5.51
CA ASN A 271 18.74 6.96 -4.06
C ASN A 271 18.08 8.26 -3.60
N THR A 272 16.90 8.18 -3.00
CA THR A 272 16.23 9.30 -2.36
C THR A 272 15.55 8.85 -1.08
N ASN A 273 15.54 9.72 -0.07
CA ASN A 273 14.74 9.55 1.14
C ASN A 273 13.64 10.62 1.25
N LEU A 274 13.36 11.31 0.15
CA LEU A 274 12.30 12.29 0.05
C LEU A 274 11.08 11.67 -0.63
N PHE A 275 9.91 11.96 -0.06
CA PHE A 275 8.63 11.51 -0.55
C PHE A 275 7.61 12.65 -0.53
N SER A 276 6.74 12.66 -1.52
CA SER A 276 5.44 13.34 -1.47
C SER A 276 4.46 12.43 -0.73
N VAL A 277 3.78 12.92 0.31
CA VAL A 277 2.89 12.11 1.15
C VAL A 277 1.55 12.82 1.32
N SER A 278 0.45 12.09 1.12
CA SER A 278 -0.91 12.56 1.40
C SER A 278 -1.66 11.61 2.33
N GLY A 279 -2.54 12.17 3.16
CA GLY A 279 -3.43 11.43 4.05
C GLY A 279 -4.02 12.34 5.12
N LYS A 280 -5.35 12.30 5.26
CA LYS A 280 -6.10 13.09 6.25
C LYS A 280 -6.33 12.26 7.51
N LEU A 281 -5.97 12.80 8.67
CA LEU A 281 -6.23 12.17 9.95
C LEU A 281 -7.74 12.10 10.21
N SER A 282 -8.23 10.92 10.57
CA SER A 282 -9.61 10.76 11.00
C SER A 282 -9.84 11.43 12.36
N ALA A 283 -10.95 12.14 12.51
CA ALA A 283 -11.33 12.71 13.79
C ALA A 283 -11.62 11.61 14.83
N PRO A 284 -11.28 11.82 16.12
CA PRO A 284 -11.75 10.93 17.19
C PRO A 284 -13.27 10.82 17.10
N GLN A 285 -13.78 9.60 16.93
CA GLN A 285 -15.22 9.37 16.97
C GLN A 285 -15.69 9.60 18.42
N PRO A 286 -16.84 10.28 18.64
CA PRO A 286 -17.40 10.49 19.97
C PRO A 286 -17.73 9.18 20.70
#